data_AF-A0A4Y7L9B1-F1
#
_entry.id   AF-A0A4Y7L9B1-F1
#
_cell.length_a   1.000
_cell.length_b   1.000
_cell.length_c   1.000
_cell.angle_alpha   90.00
_cell.angle_beta   90.00
_cell.angle_gamma   90.00
#
_symmetry.space_group_name_H-M   'P 1'
#
loop_
_entity.id
_entity.type
_entity.pdbx_description
1 polymer ?
#
loop_
_entity_poly.entity_id
_entity_poly.type
_entity_poly.pdbx_seq_one_letter_code
_entity_poly.pdbx_strand_id
1 'polypeptide(L)'
;MAAYRKEIIVGPKIKFFTISCLFLLLSLVILLSTFRLKTLVFVLDSRNIDVLALPHEGLHVKQFPPSPLISFLKNELSGNENIKVGLVNTEKIDDEYWYFLGETVAVGFDRVSNKIQWKDFMREWIDEEHKYRKPKCPEIPMPEFEKYGDDLDVVISRVPCGNETDAARGNGIRDVLRLQVNLVVANLVARSRRNDKPVYVVFIGSCGPMIEIFRCDDLVKHEGDIWIYKPDLRRLQQKVQMPVGSCELATPFLKQGGSIDYDFTKLGKSIPIDNPREAYVTVLHSSESYVCGAISLAQSIIQTNSTKDMVILVDESITLKSRQELEFAGWKIKLIDRIHSPHARKNAYNEWNYSKLRIWQLAEYDKLIFIDSDLILLRNIDDFFAYPQLSAVGNDRVRFNSGIMLIEPSKCMFESLMEKRYTVFSYNGGDQGFLNEVFTWWHRWPKRLNHLKLRPRNASAPEIPESRYAVHFLGFKPWTCYRDYDCNWLRKDHNSFASDMVHRMWWQVYDLMPERLQKVCGLTKVKDQKIQQWRRMAENAKLPDEHWKISITDPRHINLVD
;
A
#
# COMPACT_ATOMS: atom_id res chain seq x y z
N MET A 1 -2.88 60.97 -36.55
CA MET A 1 -4.26 61.51 -36.67
C MET A 1 -5.24 60.44 -36.21
N ALA A 2 -6.34 60.87 -35.59
CA ALA A 2 -7.48 60.12 -35.05
C ALA A 2 -7.33 59.55 -33.62
N ALA A 3 -7.90 60.32 -32.68
CA ALA A 3 -8.29 59.91 -31.34
C ALA A 3 -9.69 59.28 -31.37
N TYR A 4 -10.00 58.39 -30.43
CA TYR A 4 -11.37 58.18 -29.96
C TYR A 4 -11.37 57.88 -28.44
N ARG A 5 -11.87 58.86 -27.68
CA ARG A 5 -12.26 58.73 -26.27
C ARG A 5 -13.53 57.88 -26.17
N LYS A 6 -13.64 57.05 -25.15
CA LYS A 6 -14.93 56.56 -24.62
C LYS A 6 -14.98 56.86 -23.12
N GLU A 7 -15.96 57.68 -22.75
CA GLU A 7 -16.36 57.95 -21.38
C GLU A 7 -17.03 56.71 -20.77
N ILE A 8 -16.74 56.44 -19.49
CA ILE A 8 -17.42 55.42 -18.68
C ILE A 8 -18.51 56.12 -17.87
N ILE A 9 -19.76 55.78 -18.16
CA ILE A 9 -20.94 56.19 -17.40
C ILE A 9 -21.03 55.30 -16.14
N VAL A 10 -20.94 55.92 -14.96
CA VAL A 10 -21.15 55.25 -13.66
C VAL A 10 -22.63 55.34 -13.31
N GLY A 11 -23.35 54.21 -13.41
CA GLY A 11 -24.72 54.02 -12.92
C GLY A 11 -24.78 53.19 -11.62
N PRO A 12 -25.90 53.25 -10.86
CA PRO A 12 -25.91 52.98 -9.42
C PRO A 12 -26.03 51.49 -9.08
N LYS A 13 -24.91 50.74 -9.13
CA LYS A 13 -24.85 49.33 -8.67
C LYS A 13 -24.41 49.15 -7.22
N ILE A 14 -24.03 50.22 -6.52
CA ILE A 14 -23.46 50.14 -5.15
C ILE A 14 -24.54 49.97 -4.07
N LYS A 15 -25.80 50.36 -4.32
CA LYS A 15 -26.87 50.25 -3.30
C LYS A 15 -27.48 48.86 -3.13
N PHE A 16 -27.42 47.99 -4.13
CA PHE A 16 -27.99 46.62 -4.02
C PHE A 16 -27.07 45.65 -3.29
N PHE A 17 -25.75 45.82 -3.42
CA PHE A 17 -24.78 44.93 -2.77
C PHE A 17 -24.71 45.14 -1.25
N THR A 18 -24.84 46.39 -0.79
CA THR A 18 -24.83 46.74 0.63
C THR A 18 -26.09 46.29 1.37
N ILE A 19 -27.26 46.34 0.72
CA ILE A 19 -28.52 45.84 1.31
C ILE A 19 -28.49 44.31 1.43
N SER A 20 -27.95 43.60 0.43
CA SER A 20 -27.86 42.13 0.46
C SER A 20 -26.91 41.62 1.55
N CYS A 21 -25.78 42.32 1.80
CA CYS A 21 -24.89 42.01 2.92
C CYS A 21 -25.53 42.26 4.29
N LEU A 22 -26.39 43.29 4.43
CA LEU A 22 -27.11 43.56 5.69
C LEU A 22 -28.13 42.47 6.03
N PHE A 23 -28.83 41.92 5.03
CA PHE A 23 -29.75 40.79 5.24
C PHE A 23 -29.02 39.51 5.63
N LEU A 24 -27.86 39.23 5.04
CA LEU A 24 -27.01 38.09 5.42
C LEU A 24 -26.49 38.23 6.86
N LEU A 25 -26.05 39.42 7.27
CA LEU A 25 -25.63 39.70 8.64
C LEU A 25 -26.79 39.57 9.65
N LEU A 26 -27.99 40.07 9.33
CA LEU A 26 -29.16 39.89 10.19
C LEU A 26 -29.56 38.42 10.34
N SER A 27 -29.49 37.65 9.25
CA SER A 27 -29.80 36.21 9.26
C SER A 27 -28.81 35.41 10.12
N LEU A 28 -27.53 35.80 10.12
CA LEU A 28 -26.49 35.16 10.94
C LEU A 28 -26.69 35.47 12.44
N VAL A 29 -27.11 36.69 12.78
CA VAL A 29 -27.39 37.10 14.17
C VAL A 29 -28.61 36.37 14.73
N ILE A 30 -29.65 36.15 13.91
CA ILE A 30 -30.84 35.36 14.30
C ILE A 30 -30.49 33.87 14.45
N LEU A 31 -29.59 33.33 13.61
CA LEU A 31 -29.11 31.95 13.75
C LEU A 31 -28.26 31.77 15.03
N LEU A 32 -27.46 32.78 15.38
CA LEU A 32 -26.64 32.77 16.60
C LEU A 32 -27.46 33.01 17.88
N SER A 33 -28.56 33.77 17.81
CA SER A 33 -29.46 33.97 18.96
C SER A 33 -30.34 32.74 19.24
N THR A 34 -30.73 31.99 18.21
CA THR A 34 -31.47 30.72 18.35
C THR A 34 -30.59 29.57 18.85
N PHE A 35 -29.28 29.61 18.60
CA PHE A 35 -28.33 28.65 19.18
C PHE A 35 -28.00 28.90 20.65
N ARG A 36 -28.20 30.13 21.18
CA ARG A 36 -27.98 30.42 22.61
C ARG A 36 -29.14 30.04 23.53
N LEU A 37 -30.28 29.59 23.00
CA LEU A 37 -31.45 29.21 23.80
C LEU A 37 -31.65 27.68 23.99
N LYS A 38 -30.67 26.84 23.61
CA LYS A 38 -30.72 25.38 23.80
C LYS A 38 -29.67 24.79 24.74
N THR A 39 -28.92 25.64 25.44
CA THR A 39 -27.86 25.19 26.39
C THR A 39 -28.09 25.70 27.81
N LEU A 40 -29.35 25.68 28.26
CA LEU A 40 -29.70 26.08 29.63
C LEU A 40 -30.76 25.17 30.26
N VAL A 41 -30.63 23.85 30.11
CA VAL A 41 -31.25 22.86 31.02
C VAL A 41 -30.33 21.65 31.06
N PHE A 42 -29.39 21.64 32.02
CA PHE A 42 -28.79 20.50 32.73
C PHE A 42 -27.56 21.02 33.49
N VAL A 43 -27.79 22.01 34.36
CA VAL A 43 -26.97 22.20 35.55
C VAL A 43 -27.84 21.67 36.68
N LEU A 44 -27.75 20.36 36.93
CA LEU A 44 -28.23 19.82 38.20
C LEU A 44 -27.14 20.12 39.22
N ASP A 45 -27.49 21.15 39.99
CA ASP A 45 -26.92 21.63 41.23
C ASP A 45 -26.34 20.49 42.09
N SER A 46 -25.02 20.43 42.12
CA SER A 46 -24.26 19.69 43.13
C SER A 46 -24.21 20.53 44.40
N ARG A 47 -25.29 20.53 45.20
CA ARG A 47 -25.34 20.97 46.60
C ARG A 47 -26.64 20.46 47.23
N ASN A 48 -26.50 19.82 48.39
CA ASN A 48 -27.53 19.19 49.23
C ASN A 48 -28.02 17.80 48.78
N ILE A 49 -27.23 16.77 49.09
CA ILE A 49 -27.78 15.47 49.48
C ILE A 49 -27.48 15.31 50.96
N ASP A 50 -28.54 15.38 51.76
CA ASP A 50 -28.52 15.04 53.18
C ASP A 50 -27.99 13.62 53.38
N VAL A 51 -27.09 13.48 54.35
CA VAL A 51 -26.58 12.20 54.83
C VAL A 51 -27.72 11.49 55.56
N LEU A 52 -28.47 10.67 54.83
CA LEU A 52 -29.32 9.62 55.41
C LEU A 52 -28.54 8.32 55.39
N ALA A 53 -27.98 7.97 56.55
CA ALA A 53 -27.40 6.67 56.81
C ALA A 53 -28.48 5.59 56.63
N LEU A 54 -28.28 4.68 55.67
CA LEU A 54 -29.03 3.44 55.55
C LEU A 54 -28.12 2.25 55.94
N PRO A 55 -28.66 1.20 56.57
CA PRO A 55 -27.87 0.17 57.23
C PRO A 55 -27.20 -0.77 56.21
N HIS A 56 -26.06 -1.32 56.61
CA HIS A 56 -25.38 -2.41 55.93
C HIS A 56 -26.30 -3.62 55.73
N GLU A 57 -26.79 -3.83 54.50
CA GLU A 57 -27.25 -5.13 54.03
C GLU A 57 -26.55 -5.48 52.71
N GLY A 58 -26.16 -6.75 52.59
CA GLY A 58 -25.17 -7.26 51.65
C GLY A 58 -25.44 -6.88 50.19
N LEU A 59 -24.37 -6.42 49.53
CA LEU A 59 -24.35 -6.23 48.09
C LEU A 59 -24.43 -7.61 47.42
N HIS A 60 -25.66 -8.05 47.11
CA HIS A 60 -25.86 -9.05 46.07
C HIS A 60 -25.26 -8.47 44.78
N VAL A 61 -24.17 -9.08 44.31
CA VAL A 61 -23.64 -8.87 42.97
C VAL A 61 -24.79 -9.08 41.99
N LYS A 62 -25.31 -8.00 41.40
CA LYS A 62 -26.26 -8.10 40.29
C LYS A 62 -25.53 -8.84 39.17
N GLN A 63 -25.85 -10.12 38.99
CA GLN A 63 -25.49 -10.87 37.80
C GLN A 63 -26.20 -10.19 36.63
N PHE A 64 -25.49 -9.28 35.95
CA PHE A 64 -25.89 -8.85 34.63
C PHE A 64 -25.88 -10.08 33.73
N PRO A 65 -26.91 -10.30 32.88
CA PRO A 65 -26.84 -11.36 31.89
C PRO A 65 -25.55 -11.19 31.08
N PRO A 66 -24.82 -12.27 30.77
CA PRO A 66 -23.61 -12.17 29.97
C PRO A 66 -23.97 -11.46 28.67
N SER A 67 -23.17 -10.47 28.29
CA SER A 67 -23.42 -9.74 27.06
C SER A 67 -23.57 -10.72 25.88
N PRO A 68 -24.32 -10.34 24.82
CA PRO A 68 -24.41 -11.15 23.61
C PRO A 68 -23.04 -11.56 23.06
N LEU A 69 -22.03 -10.73 23.29
CA LEU A 69 -20.65 -10.95 22.88
C LEU A 69 -19.92 -12.01 23.72
N ILE A 70 -20.04 -11.97 25.05
CA ILE A 70 -19.47 -13.01 25.93
C ILE A 70 -20.16 -14.36 25.64
N SER A 71 -21.47 -14.32 25.43
CA SER A 71 -22.24 -15.51 25.06
C SER A 71 -21.77 -16.09 23.73
N PHE A 72 -21.50 -15.24 22.73
CA PHE A 72 -20.93 -15.66 21.44
C PHE A 72 -19.56 -16.36 21.63
N LEU A 73 -18.62 -15.75 22.36
CA LEU A 73 -17.29 -16.34 22.58
C LEU A 73 -17.36 -17.65 23.37
N LYS A 74 -18.24 -17.74 24.38
CA LYS A 74 -18.47 -19.01 25.11
C LYS A 74 -19.02 -20.11 24.22
N ASN A 75 -19.93 -19.75 23.30
CA ASN A 75 -20.46 -20.72 22.34
C ASN A 75 -19.39 -21.19 21.35
N GLU A 76 -18.56 -20.29 20.82
CA GLU A 76 -17.44 -20.64 19.94
C GLU A 76 -16.37 -21.51 20.62
N LEU A 77 -16.17 -21.31 21.93
CA LEU A 77 -15.22 -22.06 22.75
C LEU A 77 -15.84 -23.25 23.48
N SER A 78 -17.08 -23.64 23.12
CA SER A 78 -17.82 -24.72 23.79
C SER A 78 -17.02 -26.03 23.77
N GLY A 79 -16.75 -26.56 24.97
CA GLY A 79 -15.88 -27.74 25.17
C GLY A 79 -14.56 -27.43 25.89
N ASN A 80 -14.28 -26.17 26.25
CA ASN A 80 -13.18 -25.81 27.14
C ASN A 80 -13.72 -25.40 28.51
N GLU A 81 -13.48 -26.22 29.54
CA GLU A 81 -14.00 -25.98 30.90
C GLU A 81 -13.31 -24.79 31.60
N ASN A 82 -12.09 -24.43 31.17
CA ASN A 82 -11.36 -23.26 31.66
C ASN A 82 -10.81 -22.43 30.49
N ILE A 83 -11.51 -21.35 30.14
CA ILE A 83 -11.10 -20.41 29.09
C ILE A 83 -10.04 -19.47 29.66
N LYS A 84 -8.87 -19.37 29.02
CA LYS A 84 -7.82 -18.43 29.41
C LYS A 84 -7.82 -17.18 28.55
N VAL A 85 -7.87 -16.01 29.19
CA VAL A 85 -8.03 -14.71 28.55
C VAL A 85 -6.83 -13.80 28.83
N GLY A 86 -6.06 -13.46 27.80
CA GLY A 86 -4.96 -12.50 27.90
C GLY A 86 -5.46 -11.07 27.72
N LEU A 87 -5.26 -10.19 28.69
CA LEU A 87 -5.68 -8.78 28.66
C LEU A 87 -4.49 -7.88 28.32
N VAL A 88 -4.54 -7.17 27.20
CA VAL A 88 -3.44 -6.35 26.66
C VAL A 88 -3.87 -4.90 26.52
N ASN A 89 -3.22 -3.98 27.23
CA ASN A 89 -3.53 -2.54 27.16
C ASN A 89 -5.00 -2.21 27.52
N THR A 90 -5.62 -2.96 28.43
CA THR A 90 -6.99 -2.75 28.91
C THR A 90 -7.03 -1.82 30.14
N GLU A 91 -8.19 -1.21 30.39
CA GLU A 91 -8.46 -0.49 31.64
C GLU A 91 -9.03 -1.44 32.70
N LYS A 92 -8.89 -1.11 33.99
CA LYS A 92 -9.42 -1.97 35.08
C LYS A 92 -10.90 -2.32 34.93
N ILE A 93 -11.69 -1.39 34.39
CA ILE A 93 -13.12 -1.60 34.18
C ILE A 93 -13.40 -2.64 33.07
N ASP A 94 -12.51 -2.73 32.08
CA ASP A 94 -12.59 -3.75 31.03
C ASP A 94 -12.30 -5.13 31.65
N ASP A 95 -11.30 -5.21 32.53
CA ASP A 95 -10.88 -6.47 33.16
C ASP A 95 -12.03 -7.14 33.93
N GLU A 96 -12.84 -6.36 34.66
CA GLU A 96 -14.03 -6.84 35.39
C GLU A 96 -15.10 -7.42 34.46
N TYR A 97 -15.30 -6.82 33.28
CA TYR A 97 -16.26 -7.30 32.30
C TYR A 97 -15.83 -8.63 31.67
N TRP A 98 -14.53 -8.81 31.39
CA TRP A 98 -14.01 -10.02 30.76
C TRP A 98 -13.81 -11.18 31.72
N TYR A 99 -13.82 -10.93 33.03
CA TYR A 99 -13.80 -11.98 34.06
C TYR A 99 -14.96 -12.97 33.93
N PHE A 100 -16.10 -12.54 33.36
CA PHE A 100 -17.24 -13.42 33.10
C PHE A 100 -16.97 -14.45 31.98
N LEU A 101 -15.96 -14.25 31.14
CA LEU A 101 -15.60 -15.14 30.05
C LEU A 101 -14.73 -16.32 30.52
N GLY A 102 -13.77 -16.08 31.40
CA GLY A 102 -12.82 -17.09 31.88
C GLY A 102 -11.73 -16.52 32.78
N GLU A 103 -10.68 -17.32 33.02
CA GLU A 103 -9.50 -16.94 33.80
C GLU A 103 -8.71 -15.85 33.05
N THR A 104 -8.55 -14.68 33.66
CA THR A 104 -7.87 -13.54 33.03
C THR A 104 -6.41 -13.42 33.48
N VAL A 105 -5.53 -13.06 32.54
CA VAL A 105 -4.11 -12.76 32.81
C VAL A 105 -3.78 -11.41 32.18
N ALA A 106 -3.36 -10.45 33.01
CA ALA A 106 -2.95 -9.14 32.55
C ALA A 106 -1.54 -9.20 31.93
N VAL A 107 -1.42 -8.79 30.67
CA VAL A 107 -0.16 -8.76 29.93
C VAL A 107 0.49 -7.38 30.08
N GLY A 108 1.48 -7.30 30.94
CA GLY A 108 2.27 -6.09 31.17
C GLY A 108 3.41 -5.93 30.17
N PHE A 109 3.56 -4.72 29.62
CA PHE A 109 4.70 -4.32 28.79
C PHE A 109 4.96 -2.81 28.91
N ASP A 110 6.22 -2.40 28.73
CA ASP A 110 6.59 -0.98 28.74
C ASP A 110 6.15 -0.29 27.44
N ARG A 111 5.63 0.94 27.53
CA ARG A 111 5.23 1.69 26.33
C ARG A 111 6.46 2.20 25.57
N VAL A 112 6.39 2.24 24.23
CA VAL A 112 7.38 2.95 23.42
C VAL A 112 7.56 4.38 23.93
N SER A 113 8.81 4.86 23.89
CA SER A 113 9.10 6.25 24.17
C SER A 113 8.41 7.17 23.15
N ASN A 114 7.73 8.21 23.65
CA ASN A 114 7.14 9.28 22.82
C ASN A 114 8.17 10.02 21.95
N LYS A 115 9.47 9.83 22.20
CA LYS A 115 10.56 10.39 21.38
C LYS A 115 10.75 9.65 20.05
N ILE A 116 10.32 8.38 19.97
CA ILE A 116 10.40 7.57 18.76
C ILE A 116 9.17 7.86 17.91
N GLN A 117 9.40 8.14 16.63
CA GLN A 117 8.39 8.56 15.68
C GLN A 117 8.21 7.50 14.59
N TRP A 118 7.05 7.52 13.90
CA TRP A 118 6.78 6.57 12.81
C TRP A 118 7.87 6.53 11.73
N LYS A 119 8.42 7.70 11.39
CA LYS A 119 9.53 7.85 10.41
C LYS A 119 10.83 7.15 10.83
N ASP A 120 11.02 6.88 12.12
CA ASP A 120 12.21 6.17 12.60
C ASP A 120 12.14 4.68 12.25
N PHE A 121 10.91 4.14 12.14
CA PHE A 121 10.61 2.80 11.65
C PHE A 121 10.48 2.73 10.13
N MET A 122 9.98 3.80 9.50
CA MET A 122 9.74 3.85 8.05
C MET A 122 10.72 4.80 7.37
N ARG A 123 12.01 4.46 7.37
CA ARG A 123 13.07 5.34 6.85
C ARG A 123 13.07 5.39 5.33
N GLU A 124 13.37 6.55 4.74
CA GLU A 124 13.52 6.68 3.29
C GLU A 124 14.67 5.83 2.74
N TRP A 125 15.82 5.92 3.40
CA TRP A 125 17.04 5.28 2.99
C TRP A 125 17.60 4.40 4.09
N ILE A 126 18.10 3.23 3.69
CA ILE A 126 18.89 2.32 4.52
C ILE A 126 20.13 1.86 3.74
N ASP A 127 21.17 1.50 4.47
CA ASP A 127 22.40 0.92 3.92
C ASP A 127 22.22 -0.59 3.66
N GLU A 128 21.54 -0.92 2.55
CA GLU A 128 21.20 -2.31 2.18
C GLU A 128 22.42 -3.20 1.99
N GLU A 129 23.58 -2.62 1.64
CA GLU A 129 24.81 -3.36 1.35
C GLU A 129 25.76 -3.46 2.55
N HIS A 130 25.34 -2.92 3.70
CA HIS A 130 26.13 -2.83 4.94
C HIS A 130 27.52 -2.21 4.71
N LYS A 131 27.61 -1.21 3.83
CA LYS A 131 28.88 -0.51 3.52
C LYS A 131 29.38 0.33 4.70
N TYR A 132 28.45 0.89 5.46
CA TYR A 132 28.69 1.78 6.58
C TYR A 132 28.19 1.18 7.89
N ARG A 133 26.94 0.70 7.94
CA ARG A 133 26.33 0.12 9.15
C ARG A 133 25.17 -0.79 8.80
N LYS A 134 25.06 -1.93 9.49
CA LYS A 134 23.87 -2.78 9.41
C LYS A 134 22.62 -1.97 9.84
N PRO A 135 21.62 -1.79 8.96
CA PRO A 135 20.40 -1.08 9.31
C PRO A 135 19.63 -1.89 10.34
N LYS A 136 19.19 -1.22 11.41
CA LYS A 136 18.40 -1.80 12.48
C LYS A 136 17.31 -0.81 12.88
N CYS A 137 16.12 -1.33 13.09
CA CYS A 137 15.00 -0.55 13.59
C CYS A 137 15.17 -0.18 15.07
N PRO A 138 14.55 0.93 15.53
CA PRO A 138 14.40 1.19 16.96
C PRO A 138 13.76 -0.02 17.65
N GLU A 139 14.16 -0.28 18.90
CA GLU A 139 13.56 -1.36 19.67
C GLU A 139 12.17 -0.94 20.16
N ILE A 140 11.18 -1.82 19.97
CA ILE A 140 9.86 -1.70 20.58
C ILE A 140 9.86 -2.62 21.81
N PRO A 141 9.62 -2.11 23.03
CA PRO A 141 9.52 -2.97 24.19
C PRO A 141 8.40 -4.00 24.00
N MET A 142 8.71 -5.26 24.26
CA MET A 142 7.77 -6.38 24.16
C MET A 142 7.68 -7.07 25.53
N PRO A 143 6.54 -7.68 25.87
CA PRO A 143 6.46 -8.51 27.06
C PRO A 143 7.34 -9.75 26.92
N GLU A 144 7.76 -10.31 28.05
CA GLU A 144 8.34 -11.66 28.10
C GLU A 144 7.24 -12.68 27.84
N PHE A 145 7.07 -13.09 26.57
CA PHE A 145 5.96 -13.91 26.12
C PHE A 145 5.87 -15.25 26.86
N GLU A 146 7.00 -15.81 27.29
CA GLU A 146 7.10 -17.08 28.02
C GLU A 146 6.35 -17.06 29.36
N LYS A 147 6.11 -15.88 29.96
CA LYS A 147 5.38 -15.74 31.23
C LYS A 147 3.88 -15.99 31.11
N TYR A 148 3.32 -15.87 29.91
CA TYR A 148 1.87 -15.88 29.69
C TYR A 148 1.34 -17.22 29.17
N GLY A 149 2.23 -18.19 28.98
CA GLY A 149 1.90 -19.52 28.47
C GLY A 149 1.53 -19.53 26.98
N ASP A 150 1.54 -20.72 26.40
CA ASP A 150 1.18 -20.96 24.99
C ASP A 150 -0.29 -21.43 24.84
N ASP A 151 -1.12 -21.23 25.88
CA ASP A 151 -2.45 -21.86 26.01
C ASP A 151 -3.63 -20.89 26.09
N LEU A 152 -3.41 -19.59 25.87
CA LEU A 152 -4.46 -18.56 25.78
C LEU A 152 -5.52 -18.94 24.73
N ASP A 153 -6.80 -18.82 25.11
CA ASP A 153 -7.96 -19.02 24.23
C ASP A 153 -8.39 -17.72 23.55
N VAL A 154 -8.31 -16.60 24.29
CA VAL A 154 -8.75 -15.29 23.84
C VAL A 154 -7.71 -14.24 24.22
N VAL A 155 -7.35 -13.36 23.30
CA VAL A 155 -6.54 -12.17 23.59
C VAL A 155 -7.38 -10.93 23.37
N ILE A 156 -7.53 -10.11 24.40
CA ILE A 156 -8.38 -8.92 24.37
C ILE A 156 -7.48 -7.70 24.49
N SER A 157 -7.69 -6.72 23.61
CA SER A 157 -6.89 -5.51 23.62
C SER A 157 -7.66 -4.26 23.24
N ARG A 158 -7.46 -3.19 24.01
CA ARG A 158 -7.91 -1.85 23.61
C ARG A 158 -6.88 -1.23 22.68
N VAL A 159 -7.30 -0.87 21.48
CA VAL A 159 -6.40 -0.32 20.47
C VAL A 159 -6.32 1.19 20.64
N PRO A 160 -5.11 1.76 20.78
CA PRO A 160 -4.92 3.20 20.73
C PRO A 160 -5.40 3.74 19.38
N CYS A 161 -6.36 4.64 19.41
CA CYS A 161 -6.69 5.53 18.32
C CYS A 161 -5.82 6.78 18.46
N GLY A 162 -5.03 7.11 17.45
CA GLY A 162 -4.29 8.38 17.44
C GLY A 162 -5.24 9.59 17.50
N ASN A 163 -4.71 10.81 17.63
CA ASN A 163 -5.51 12.03 17.69
C ASN A 163 -6.58 12.05 16.57
N GLU A 164 -7.84 12.31 16.94
CA GLU A 164 -9.03 12.27 16.07
C GLU A 164 -8.84 13.00 14.73
N THR A 165 -7.92 13.98 14.67
CA THR A 165 -7.58 14.74 13.46
C THR A 165 -7.01 13.90 12.32
N ASP A 166 -6.27 12.82 12.58
CA ASP A 166 -5.68 12.00 11.50
C ASP A 166 -6.67 10.96 10.96
N ALA A 167 -7.48 10.38 11.85
CA ALA A 167 -8.59 9.50 11.47
C ALA A 167 -9.71 10.27 10.75
N ALA A 168 -10.07 11.47 11.24
CA ALA A 168 -11.11 12.32 10.62
C ALA A 168 -10.68 12.93 9.28
N ARG A 169 -9.38 12.96 8.96
CA ARG A 169 -8.86 13.43 7.67
C ARG A 169 -8.70 12.31 6.63
N GLY A 170 -9.04 11.07 6.98
CA GLY A 170 -8.88 9.93 6.08
C GLY A 170 -7.42 9.64 5.70
N ASN A 171 -6.46 10.07 6.51
CA ASN A 171 -5.05 9.70 6.33
C ASN A 171 -4.79 8.35 7.01
N GLY A 172 -3.81 7.60 6.52
CA GLY A 172 -3.38 6.39 7.21
C GLY A 172 -2.93 6.71 8.64
N ILE A 173 -3.42 5.95 9.63
CA ILE A 173 -3.06 6.12 11.04
C ILE A 173 -1.62 5.63 11.23
N ARG A 174 -0.71 6.55 11.53
CA ARG A 174 0.73 6.31 11.74
C ARG A 174 1.08 6.51 13.21
N ASP A 175 0.64 5.59 14.05
CA ASP A 175 0.79 5.65 15.51
C ASP A 175 1.67 4.49 16.01
N VAL A 176 2.79 4.82 16.67
CA VAL A 176 3.79 3.83 17.13
C VAL A 176 3.25 2.99 18.29
N LEU A 177 2.47 3.57 19.20
CA LEU A 177 1.87 2.83 20.31
C LEU A 177 0.81 1.86 19.78
N ARG A 178 0.03 2.29 18.78
CA ARG A 178 -0.90 1.41 18.06
C ARG A 178 -0.18 0.23 17.43
N LEU A 179 0.95 0.47 16.75
CA LEU A 179 1.78 -0.60 16.19
C LEU A 179 2.30 -1.54 17.27
N GLN A 180 2.83 -1.00 18.38
CA GLN A 180 3.29 -1.80 19.51
C GLN A 180 2.18 -2.71 20.05
N VAL A 181 1.00 -2.17 20.36
CA VAL A 181 -0.13 -2.94 20.90
C VAL A 181 -0.54 -4.05 19.94
N ASN A 182 -0.68 -3.75 18.65
CA ASN A 182 -1.03 -4.76 17.65
C ASN A 182 0.04 -5.85 17.52
N LEU A 183 1.33 -5.49 17.61
CA LEU A 183 2.43 -6.46 17.60
C LEU A 183 2.47 -7.32 18.86
N VAL A 184 2.19 -6.78 20.04
CA VAL A 184 2.10 -7.55 21.29
C VAL A 184 1.02 -8.62 21.16
N VAL A 185 -0.19 -8.22 20.73
CA VAL A 185 -1.31 -9.14 20.51
C VAL A 185 -0.95 -10.19 19.45
N ALA A 186 -0.41 -9.77 18.31
CA ALA A 186 -0.01 -10.69 17.24
C ALA A 186 1.03 -11.71 17.70
N ASN A 187 2.01 -11.28 18.50
CA ASN A 187 3.08 -12.14 19.01
C ASN A 187 2.58 -13.15 20.06
N LEU A 188 1.64 -12.78 20.93
CA LEU A 188 0.98 -13.70 21.86
C LEU A 188 0.21 -14.79 21.09
N VAL A 189 -0.61 -14.36 20.13
CA VAL A 189 -1.46 -15.26 19.35
C VAL A 189 -0.63 -16.19 18.48
N ALA A 190 0.38 -15.66 17.78
CA ALA A 190 1.26 -16.44 16.91
C ALA A 190 2.11 -17.49 17.64
N ARG A 191 2.37 -17.29 18.95
CA ARG A 191 3.11 -18.24 19.80
C ARG A 191 2.21 -19.30 20.45
N SER A 192 0.90 -19.14 20.41
CA SER A 192 -0.02 -20.13 20.99
C SER A 192 0.15 -21.49 20.29
N ARG A 193 0.44 -22.53 21.08
CA ARG A 193 0.75 -23.90 20.62
C ARG A 193 -0.39 -24.86 20.97
N ARG A 194 -1.63 -24.48 20.65
CA ARG A 194 -2.77 -25.38 20.85
C ARG A 194 -2.92 -26.27 19.62
N ASN A 195 -2.94 -27.58 19.86
CA ASN A 195 -3.21 -28.68 18.92
C ASN A 195 -4.39 -28.40 17.97
N ASP A 196 -4.19 -27.57 16.95
CA ASP A 196 -5.17 -27.08 15.97
C ASP A 196 -6.40 -26.35 16.53
N LYS A 197 -6.40 -25.90 17.81
CA LYS A 197 -7.51 -25.09 18.35
C LYS A 197 -7.35 -23.62 17.96
N PRO A 198 -8.42 -22.93 17.54
CA PRO A 198 -8.36 -21.52 17.22
C PRO A 198 -8.15 -20.66 18.46
N VAL A 199 -7.44 -19.56 18.29
CA VAL A 199 -7.32 -18.47 19.28
C VAL A 199 -8.14 -17.30 18.77
N TYR A 200 -8.99 -16.72 19.62
CA TYR A 200 -9.79 -15.55 19.27
C TYR A 200 -9.10 -14.27 19.73
N VAL A 201 -9.27 -13.19 19.00
CA VAL A 201 -8.72 -11.87 19.33
C VAL A 201 -9.83 -10.86 19.36
N VAL A 202 -9.96 -10.11 20.46
CA VAL A 202 -10.96 -9.06 20.63
C VAL A 202 -10.27 -7.71 20.68
N PHE A 203 -10.57 -6.84 19.74
CA PHE A 203 -10.12 -5.45 19.76
C PHE A 203 -11.23 -4.52 20.20
N ILE A 204 -10.91 -3.59 21.09
CA ILE A 204 -11.82 -2.57 21.61
C ILE A 204 -11.33 -1.20 21.13
N GLY A 205 -12.20 -0.46 20.44
CA GLY A 205 -11.95 0.90 19.96
C GLY A 205 -12.47 1.14 18.54
N SER A 206 -12.85 2.39 18.27
CA SER A 206 -13.48 2.80 17.02
C SER A 206 -12.58 2.67 15.78
N CYS A 207 -11.26 2.69 15.93
CA CYS A 207 -10.33 2.57 14.81
C CYS A 207 -10.06 1.13 14.37
N GLY A 208 -10.47 0.13 15.16
CA GLY A 208 -10.11 -1.27 14.97
C GLY A 208 -8.60 -1.54 15.01
N PRO A 209 -8.16 -2.79 14.76
CA PRO A 209 -6.75 -3.13 14.67
C PRO A 209 -6.08 -2.63 13.38
N MET A 210 -4.77 -2.83 13.28
CA MET A 210 -4.03 -2.60 12.03
C MET A 210 -4.37 -3.69 11.00
N ILE A 211 -4.93 -3.27 9.87
CA ILE A 211 -5.39 -4.17 8.79
C ILE A 211 -4.24 -4.96 8.14
N GLU A 212 -3.01 -4.46 8.29
CA GLU A 212 -1.80 -5.10 7.77
C GLU A 212 -1.35 -6.28 8.66
N ILE A 213 -1.91 -6.39 9.87
CA ILE A 213 -1.61 -7.47 10.83
C ILE A 213 -2.84 -8.38 10.98
N PHE A 214 -4.02 -7.80 11.22
CA PHE A 214 -5.27 -8.52 11.39
C PHE A 214 -6.16 -8.33 10.17
N ARG A 215 -6.33 -9.40 9.40
CA ARG A 215 -7.03 -9.35 8.12
C ARG A 215 -8.52 -9.30 8.35
N CYS A 216 -9.23 -8.57 7.49
CA CYS A 216 -10.68 -8.55 7.54
C CYS A 216 -11.32 -9.91 7.15
N ASP A 217 -10.57 -10.77 6.44
CA ASP A 217 -10.96 -12.18 6.21
C ASP A 217 -11.12 -12.98 7.52
N ASP A 218 -10.39 -12.57 8.57
CA ASP A 218 -10.37 -13.23 9.86
C ASP A 218 -11.41 -12.64 10.83
N LEU A 219 -12.15 -11.59 10.43
CA LEU A 219 -13.16 -10.94 11.26
C LEU A 219 -14.42 -11.81 11.35
N VAL A 220 -14.79 -12.24 12.55
CA VAL A 220 -15.97 -13.08 12.80
C VAL A 220 -17.19 -12.29 13.29
N LYS A 221 -16.97 -11.20 14.01
CA LYS A 221 -18.04 -10.35 14.53
C LYS A 221 -17.55 -8.92 14.76
N HIS A 222 -18.36 -7.94 14.42
CA HIS A 222 -18.11 -6.53 14.70
C HIS A 222 -19.40 -5.89 15.22
N GLU A 223 -19.35 -5.29 16.41
CA GLU A 223 -20.50 -4.67 17.07
C GLU A 223 -20.03 -3.42 17.86
N GLY A 224 -20.47 -2.24 17.42
CA GLY A 224 -20.03 -0.97 18.01
C GLY A 224 -18.51 -0.80 17.88
N ASP A 225 -17.82 -0.62 19.01
CA ASP A 225 -16.37 -0.49 19.06
C ASP A 225 -15.65 -1.83 19.28
N ILE A 226 -16.35 -2.97 19.20
CA ILE A 226 -15.78 -4.29 19.49
C ILE A 226 -15.63 -5.11 18.22
N TRP A 227 -14.41 -5.58 17.98
CA TRP A 227 -14.04 -6.38 16.82
C TRP A 227 -13.50 -7.73 17.26
N ILE A 228 -14.12 -8.83 16.82
CA ILE A 228 -13.68 -10.18 17.14
C ILE A 228 -13.10 -10.82 15.89
N TYR A 229 -11.87 -11.30 16.00
CA TYR A 229 -11.13 -12.00 14.97
C TYR A 229 -10.84 -13.44 15.37
N LYS A 230 -10.74 -14.31 14.38
CA LYS A 230 -10.22 -15.68 14.45
C LYS A 230 -9.03 -15.78 13.48
N PRO A 231 -7.83 -15.33 13.86
CA PRO A 231 -6.71 -15.17 12.94
C PRO A 231 -6.16 -16.49 12.39
N ASP A 232 -5.70 -16.48 11.14
CA ASP A 232 -4.83 -17.53 10.61
C ASP A 232 -3.45 -17.45 11.28
N LEU A 233 -3.18 -18.40 12.18
CA LEU A 233 -1.93 -18.45 12.94
C LEU A 233 -0.69 -18.56 12.06
N ARG A 234 -0.77 -19.24 10.90
CA ARG A 234 0.38 -19.42 10.00
C ARG A 234 0.75 -18.09 9.34
N ARG A 235 -0.25 -17.35 8.87
CA ARG A 235 -0.04 -16.01 8.29
C ARG A 235 0.42 -15.01 9.34
N LEU A 236 -0.16 -15.05 10.54
CA LEU A 236 0.25 -14.18 11.64
C LEU A 236 1.69 -14.46 12.09
N GLN A 237 2.12 -15.74 12.11
CA GLN A 237 3.51 -16.13 12.35
C GLN A 237 4.47 -15.55 11.30
N GLN A 238 4.12 -15.61 10.01
CA GLN A 238 4.91 -14.95 8.96
C GLN A 238 5.03 -13.45 9.22
N LYS A 239 3.95 -12.79 9.66
CA LYS A 239 3.96 -11.36 9.98
C LYS A 239 4.87 -10.97 11.12
N VAL A 240 4.81 -11.66 12.25
CA VAL A 240 5.60 -11.30 13.44
C VAL A 240 7.08 -11.64 13.30
N GLN A 241 7.46 -12.48 12.33
CA GLN A 241 8.85 -12.77 11.99
C GLN A 241 9.51 -11.67 11.13
N MET A 242 8.71 -10.80 10.50
CA MET A 242 9.25 -9.68 9.74
C MET A 242 9.82 -8.60 10.66
N PRO A 243 10.79 -7.79 10.18
CA PRO A 243 11.22 -6.60 10.89
C PRO A 243 10.05 -5.67 11.21
N VAL A 244 10.12 -5.05 12.39
CA VAL A 244 9.09 -4.13 12.91
C VAL A 244 8.82 -2.93 12.00
N GLY A 245 9.74 -2.58 11.11
CA GLY A 245 9.53 -1.52 10.13
C GLY A 245 10.46 -1.63 8.92
N SER A 246 10.26 -0.76 7.93
CA SER A 246 11.06 -0.72 6.71
C SER A 246 12.48 -0.15 6.91
N CYS A 247 12.87 0.18 8.15
CA CYS A 247 14.25 0.53 8.54
C CYS A 247 15.24 -0.64 8.51
N GLU A 248 14.78 -1.86 8.22
CA GLU A 248 15.61 -3.06 8.08
C GLU A 248 15.06 -3.94 6.93
N LEU A 249 15.93 -4.71 6.28
CA LEU A 249 15.51 -5.70 5.28
C LEU A 249 15.12 -7.01 5.98
N ALA A 250 14.02 -7.62 5.56
CA ALA A 250 13.59 -8.90 6.14
C ALA A 250 14.49 -10.08 5.73
N THR A 251 15.03 -10.08 4.50
CA THR A 251 16.02 -11.07 4.06
C THR A 251 17.43 -10.53 4.22
N PRO A 252 18.27 -11.15 5.06
CA PRO A 252 19.67 -10.79 5.13
C PRO A 252 20.42 -11.26 3.88
N PHE A 253 21.51 -10.58 3.63
CA PHE A 253 22.32 -10.72 2.43
C PHE A 253 23.43 -11.79 2.58
N LEU A 254 23.73 -12.56 1.52
CA LEU A 254 24.87 -13.47 1.41
C LEU A 254 25.87 -12.98 0.35
N LYS A 255 27.08 -12.58 0.77
CA LYS A 255 28.20 -12.34 -0.16
C LYS A 255 28.88 -13.67 -0.48
N GLN A 256 28.73 -14.18 -1.70
CA GLN A 256 29.60 -15.23 -2.24
C GLN A 256 30.12 -14.83 -3.62
N GLY A 257 31.45 -14.80 -3.78
CA GLY A 257 32.11 -14.72 -5.09
C GLY A 257 31.77 -13.50 -5.98
N GLY A 258 31.40 -12.35 -5.41
CA GLY A 258 31.05 -11.15 -6.18
C GLY A 258 29.59 -11.08 -6.68
N SER A 259 28.80 -12.16 -6.52
CA SER A 259 27.36 -12.15 -6.71
C SER A 259 26.63 -11.80 -5.41
N ILE A 260 25.49 -11.13 -5.54
CA ILE A 260 24.64 -10.72 -4.42
C ILE A 260 23.39 -11.61 -4.42
N ASP A 261 23.31 -12.53 -3.46
CA ASP A 261 22.17 -13.42 -3.21
C ASP A 261 21.53 -13.22 -1.81
N TYR A 262 20.28 -13.62 -1.64
CA TYR A 262 19.51 -13.41 -0.39
C TYR A 262 19.25 -14.73 0.35
N ASP A 263 19.42 -14.70 1.67
CA ASP A 263 19.18 -15.89 2.51
C ASP A 263 17.71 -16.02 2.88
N PHE A 264 16.92 -16.61 1.97
CA PHE A 264 15.50 -16.87 2.21
C PHE A 264 15.28 -17.93 3.31
N THR A 265 16.29 -18.71 3.69
CA THR A 265 16.15 -19.67 4.80
C THR A 265 15.90 -18.98 6.15
N LYS A 266 16.26 -17.68 6.27
CA LYS A 266 16.04 -16.88 7.48
C LYS A 266 14.65 -16.24 7.59
N LEU A 267 13.82 -16.27 6.55
CA LEU A 267 12.41 -15.89 6.64
C LEU A 267 11.57 -16.89 7.45
N GLY A 268 12.22 -17.87 8.09
CA GLY A 268 11.60 -18.93 8.85
C GLY A 268 11.02 -20.00 7.93
N LYS A 269 11.13 -21.26 8.36
CA LYS A 269 10.24 -22.31 7.85
C LYS A 269 8.84 -22.03 8.42
N SER A 270 8.18 -20.97 7.96
CA SER A 270 6.75 -20.82 8.16
C SER A 270 6.11 -22.12 7.66
N ILE A 271 5.13 -22.64 8.41
CA ILE A 271 4.41 -23.85 8.04
C ILE A 271 3.97 -23.64 6.59
N PRO A 272 4.53 -24.38 5.61
CA PRO A 272 4.27 -24.11 4.22
C PRO A 272 2.76 -24.15 3.99
N ILE A 273 2.22 -23.16 3.28
CA ILE A 273 1.03 -23.46 2.50
C ILE A 273 1.53 -24.52 1.51
N ASP A 274 1.07 -25.76 1.63
CA ASP A 274 1.50 -26.82 0.72
C ASP A 274 1.11 -26.41 -0.71
N ASN A 275 2.12 -26.22 -1.57
CA ASN A 275 1.97 -25.76 -2.96
C ASN A 275 1.13 -24.47 -3.10
N PRO A 276 1.66 -23.31 -2.66
CA PRO A 276 0.92 -22.05 -2.76
C PRO A 276 0.66 -21.71 -4.23
N ARG A 277 -0.56 -21.25 -4.52
CA ARG A 277 -0.92 -20.77 -5.86
C ARG A 277 -0.39 -19.35 -6.01
N GLU A 278 0.56 -19.18 -6.91
CA GLU A 278 1.36 -17.96 -7.01
C GLU A 278 1.40 -17.46 -8.46
N ALA A 279 1.26 -16.14 -8.64
CA ALA A 279 1.30 -15.53 -9.95
C ALA A 279 1.98 -14.15 -9.97
N TYR A 280 2.64 -13.86 -11.09
CA TYR A 280 2.96 -12.50 -11.50
C TYR A 280 1.73 -11.85 -12.11
N VAL A 281 1.45 -10.61 -11.73
CA VAL A 281 0.25 -9.89 -12.17
C VAL A 281 0.58 -8.51 -12.69
N THR A 282 -0.01 -8.14 -13.82
CA THR A 282 0.03 -6.77 -14.34
C THR A 282 -1.37 -6.30 -14.73
N VAL A 283 -1.56 -4.99 -14.89
CA VAL A 283 -2.87 -4.40 -15.26
C VAL A 283 -2.67 -3.45 -16.43
N LEU A 284 -3.48 -3.60 -17.48
CA LEU A 284 -3.62 -2.63 -18.55
C LEU A 284 -5.04 -2.08 -18.57
N HIS A 285 -5.17 -0.77 -18.68
CA HIS A 285 -6.45 -0.11 -18.82
C HIS A 285 -6.33 1.19 -19.60
N SER A 286 -7.45 1.70 -20.11
CA SER A 286 -7.57 2.99 -20.79
C SER A 286 -6.75 3.19 -22.09
N SER A 287 -5.73 2.37 -22.40
CA SER A 287 -4.85 2.58 -23.55
C SER A 287 -4.06 1.33 -23.97
N GLU A 288 -3.96 1.13 -25.29
CA GLU A 288 -3.07 0.18 -25.97
C GLU A 288 -1.56 0.50 -25.82
N SER A 289 -1.22 1.71 -25.37
CA SER A 289 0.17 2.20 -25.38
C SER A 289 1.17 1.38 -24.54
N TYR A 290 0.66 0.57 -23.61
CA TYR A 290 1.43 -0.28 -22.71
C TYR A 290 1.37 -1.78 -23.06
N VAL A 291 0.69 -2.18 -24.15
CA VAL A 291 0.65 -3.61 -24.59
C VAL A 291 2.05 -4.15 -24.84
N CYS A 292 2.89 -3.39 -25.56
CA CYS A 292 4.29 -3.78 -25.76
C CYS A 292 5.07 -3.89 -24.43
N GLY A 293 4.78 -3.02 -23.46
CA GLY A 293 5.35 -3.10 -22.13
C GLY A 293 4.98 -4.40 -21.41
N ALA A 294 3.70 -4.76 -21.40
CA ALA A 294 3.22 -6.01 -20.81
C ALA A 294 3.77 -7.26 -21.53
N ILE A 295 3.90 -7.22 -22.86
CA ILE A 295 4.58 -8.28 -23.62
C ILE A 295 6.04 -8.39 -23.18
N SER A 296 6.74 -7.26 -23.06
CA SER A 296 8.14 -7.24 -22.62
C SER A 296 8.30 -7.80 -21.21
N LEU A 297 7.40 -7.44 -20.31
CA LEU A 297 7.37 -7.96 -18.96
C LEU A 297 7.19 -9.48 -18.95
N ALA A 298 6.19 -10.03 -19.65
CA ALA A 298 6.00 -11.48 -19.76
C ALA A 298 7.24 -12.19 -20.31
N GLN A 299 7.81 -11.67 -21.41
CA GLN A 299 8.99 -12.26 -22.02
C GLN A 299 10.19 -12.22 -21.06
N SER A 300 10.36 -11.15 -20.28
CA SER A 300 11.40 -11.08 -19.26
C SER A 300 11.19 -12.07 -18.09
N ILE A 301 9.95 -12.32 -17.68
CA ILE A 301 9.61 -13.33 -16.67
C ILE A 301 9.93 -14.74 -17.20
N ILE A 302 9.58 -15.04 -18.45
CA ILE A 302 9.88 -16.33 -19.09
C ILE A 302 11.40 -16.52 -19.25
N GLN A 303 12.11 -15.51 -19.75
CA GLN A 303 13.56 -15.56 -19.97
C GLN A 303 14.36 -15.74 -18.67
N THR A 304 13.77 -15.41 -17.51
CA THR A 304 14.37 -15.65 -16.19
C THR A 304 13.95 -16.99 -15.59
N ASN A 305 13.32 -17.89 -16.35
CA ASN A 305 12.92 -19.24 -15.96
C ASN A 305 11.98 -19.29 -14.75
N SER A 306 11.05 -18.33 -14.64
CA SER A 306 9.99 -18.39 -13.64
C SER A 306 9.09 -19.61 -13.85
N THR A 307 8.64 -20.21 -12.75
CA THR A 307 7.65 -21.30 -12.77
C THR A 307 6.25 -20.84 -12.36
N LYS A 308 6.05 -19.55 -12.13
CA LYS A 308 4.81 -18.99 -11.60
C LYS A 308 3.83 -18.66 -12.72
N ASP A 309 2.55 -18.66 -12.38
CA ASP A 309 1.52 -18.22 -13.33
C ASP A 309 1.72 -16.75 -13.69
N MET A 310 1.25 -16.36 -14.89
CA MET A 310 1.25 -14.97 -15.33
C MET A 310 -0.19 -14.56 -15.64
N VAL A 311 -0.71 -13.56 -14.94
CA VAL A 311 -2.09 -13.07 -15.10
C VAL A 311 -2.07 -11.59 -15.46
N ILE A 312 -2.87 -11.19 -16.44
CA ILE A 312 -3.06 -9.78 -16.78
C ILE A 312 -4.53 -9.39 -16.66
N LEU A 313 -4.78 -8.29 -15.97
CA LEU A 313 -6.10 -7.67 -15.94
C LEU A 313 -6.19 -6.63 -17.05
N VAL A 314 -7.20 -6.72 -17.90
CA VAL A 314 -7.41 -5.80 -19.02
C VAL A 314 -8.84 -5.29 -19.04
N ASP A 315 -9.04 -4.03 -19.39
CA ASP A 315 -10.37 -3.50 -19.69
C ASP A 315 -10.70 -3.61 -21.20
N GLU A 316 -11.91 -3.17 -21.58
CA GLU A 316 -12.36 -3.21 -22.98
C GLU A 316 -11.58 -2.27 -23.92
N SER A 317 -10.76 -1.36 -23.39
CA SER A 317 -9.90 -0.52 -24.22
C SER A 317 -8.76 -1.31 -24.88
N ILE A 318 -8.48 -2.53 -24.39
CA ILE A 318 -7.53 -3.44 -25.01
C ILE A 318 -8.26 -4.33 -26.03
N THR A 319 -7.96 -4.08 -27.30
CA THR A 319 -8.52 -4.75 -28.48
C THR A 319 -8.34 -6.27 -28.41
N LEU A 320 -9.24 -6.99 -29.08
CA LEU A 320 -9.16 -8.45 -29.16
C LEU A 320 -7.83 -8.92 -29.74
N LYS A 321 -7.32 -8.21 -30.75
CA LYS A 321 -6.00 -8.48 -31.36
C LYS A 321 -4.89 -8.38 -30.32
N SER A 322 -4.82 -7.29 -29.56
CA SER A 322 -3.80 -7.14 -28.51
C SER A 322 -3.95 -8.17 -27.41
N ARG A 323 -5.17 -8.55 -27.03
CA ARG A 323 -5.41 -9.64 -26.08
C ARG A 323 -4.87 -10.98 -26.55
N GLN A 324 -5.07 -11.33 -27.82
CA GLN A 324 -4.52 -12.56 -28.41
C GLN A 324 -2.98 -12.57 -28.42
N GLU A 325 -2.35 -11.42 -28.65
CA GLU A 325 -0.89 -11.31 -28.59
C GLU A 325 -0.35 -11.34 -27.15
N LEU A 326 -1.11 -10.82 -26.18
CA LEU A 326 -0.80 -10.96 -24.75
C LEU A 326 -0.91 -12.43 -24.29
N GLU A 327 -1.92 -13.16 -24.74
CA GLU A 327 -2.05 -14.61 -24.51
C GLU A 327 -0.87 -15.36 -25.12
N PHE A 328 -0.51 -15.05 -26.37
CA PHE A 328 0.66 -15.65 -27.02
C PHE A 328 1.97 -15.31 -26.31
N ALA A 329 2.08 -14.13 -25.69
CA ALA A 329 3.22 -13.75 -24.86
C ALA A 329 3.30 -14.53 -23.53
N GLY A 330 2.23 -15.24 -23.15
CA GLY A 330 2.16 -16.09 -21.95
C GLY A 330 1.16 -15.62 -20.89
N TRP A 331 0.45 -14.51 -21.09
CA TRP A 331 -0.49 -14.01 -20.09
C TRP A 331 -1.82 -14.76 -20.08
N LYS A 332 -2.30 -15.12 -18.90
CA LYS A 332 -3.72 -15.48 -18.67
C LYS A 332 -4.53 -14.19 -18.55
N ILE A 333 -5.41 -13.93 -19.53
CA ILE A 333 -6.22 -12.71 -19.57
C ILE A 333 -7.40 -12.80 -18.60
N LYS A 334 -7.64 -11.71 -17.85
CA LYS A 334 -8.88 -11.48 -17.11
C LYS A 334 -9.46 -10.11 -17.46
N LEU A 335 -10.70 -10.10 -17.92
CA LEU A 335 -11.40 -8.85 -18.21
C LEU A 335 -11.87 -8.19 -16.91
N ILE A 336 -11.70 -6.86 -16.81
CA ILE A 336 -12.11 -6.07 -15.65
C ILE A 336 -12.84 -4.80 -16.05
N ASP A 337 -13.75 -4.36 -15.19
CA ASP A 337 -14.27 -3.01 -15.23
C ASP A 337 -13.29 -2.04 -14.55
N ARG A 338 -13.03 -0.93 -15.24
CA ARG A 338 -12.20 0.14 -14.70
C ARG A 338 -12.78 0.72 -13.41
N ILE A 339 -11.89 1.13 -12.51
CA ILE A 339 -12.25 1.82 -11.28
C ILE A 339 -11.79 3.27 -11.39
N HIS A 340 -12.74 4.19 -11.30
CA HIS A 340 -12.47 5.62 -11.29
C HIS A 340 -11.79 6.03 -9.97
N SER A 341 -10.71 6.79 -10.07
CA SER A 341 -9.99 7.42 -8.96
C SER A 341 -10.76 8.68 -8.51
N PRO A 342 -11.49 8.68 -7.38
CA PRO A 342 -12.44 9.76 -7.05
C PRO A 342 -11.80 11.15 -6.87
N HIS A 343 -10.52 11.18 -6.49
CA HIS A 343 -9.77 12.41 -6.25
C HIS A 343 -8.90 12.83 -7.44
N ALA A 344 -8.94 12.11 -8.55
CA ALA A 344 -8.22 12.49 -9.76
C ALA A 344 -8.92 13.67 -10.44
N ARG A 345 -8.15 14.52 -11.11
CA ARG A 345 -8.72 15.56 -11.98
C ARG A 345 -9.34 14.87 -13.21
N LYS A 346 -10.47 15.37 -13.68
CA LYS A 346 -11.12 14.87 -14.91
C LYS A 346 -10.13 14.86 -16.08
N ASN A 347 -10.10 13.77 -16.84
CA ASN A 347 -9.17 13.53 -17.96
C ASN A 347 -7.68 13.51 -17.57
N ALA A 348 -7.34 13.38 -16.29
CA ALA A 348 -5.95 13.20 -15.88
C ALA A 348 -5.50 11.76 -16.16
N TYR A 349 -4.18 11.59 -16.34
CA TYR A 349 -3.61 10.27 -16.61
C TYR A 349 -3.91 9.24 -15.51
N ASN A 350 -4.15 9.68 -14.28
CA ASN A 350 -4.42 8.84 -13.10
C ASN A 350 -5.91 8.63 -12.81
N GLU A 351 -6.82 9.10 -13.67
CA GLU A 351 -8.28 9.01 -13.51
C GLU A 351 -8.78 7.57 -13.32
N TRP A 352 -8.06 6.59 -13.87
CA TRP A 352 -8.44 5.17 -13.82
C TRP A 352 -7.43 4.28 -13.11
N ASN A 353 -6.40 4.85 -12.46
CA ASN A 353 -5.33 4.10 -11.80
C ASN A 353 -5.83 3.18 -10.69
N TYR A 354 -6.97 3.49 -10.07
CA TYR A 354 -7.57 2.61 -9.06
C TYR A 354 -8.04 1.27 -9.66
N SER A 355 -8.05 1.10 -10.98
CA SER A 355 -8.24 -0.21 -11.61
C SER A 355 -7.19 -1.24 -11.15
N LYS A 356 -6.01 -0.78 -10.71
CA LYS A 356 -4.99 -1.63 -10.05
C LYS A 356 -5.54 -2.36 -8.83
N LEU A 357 -6.52 -1.81 -8.11
CA LEU A 357 -7.13 -2.45 -6.93
C LEU A 357 -7.80 -3.79 -7.27
N ARG A 358 -8.18 -4.03 -8.54
CA ARG A 358 -8.76 -5.29 -9.01
C ARG A 358 -7.88 -6.51 -8.74
N ILE A 359 -6.57 -6.34 -8.55
CA ILE A 359 -5.64 -7.44 -8.22
C ILE A 359 -5.99 -8.14 -6.90
N TRP A 360 -6.64 -7.46 -5.95
CA TRP A 360 -7.13 -8.11 -4.72
C TRP A 360 -8.29 -9.07 -4.96
N GLN A 361 -8.96 -9.03 -6.11
CA GLN A 361 -10.06 -9.95 -6.43
C GLN A 361 -9.59 -11.33 -6.91
N LEU A 362 -8.29 -11.51 -7.16
CA LEU A 362 -7.68 -12.76 -7.66
C LEU A 362 -7.51 -13.81 -6.56
N ALA A 363 -8.59 -14.10 -5.83
CA ALA A 363 -8.62 -15.00 -4.68
C ALA A 363 -8.40 -16.49 -5.05
N GLU A 364 -8.29 -16.81 -6.35
CA GLU A 364 -7.78 -18.10 -6.80
C GLU A 364 -6.27 -18.28 -6.60
N TYR A 365 -5.55 -17.23 -6.20
CA TYR A 365 -4.14 -17.27 -5.80
C TYR A 365 -3.97 -16.93 -4.32
N ASP A 366 -2.93 -17.49 -3.71
CA ASP A 366 -2.59 -17.26 -2.31
C ASP A 366 -1.67 -16.05 -2.14
N LYS A 367 -0.74 -15.85 -3.10
CA LYS A 367 0.15 -14.69 -3.17
C LYS A 367 0.35 -14.23 -4.61
N LEU A 368 0.49 -12.93 -4.80
CA LEU A 368 0.78 -12.30 -6.09
C LEU A 368 2.00 -11.39 -5.97
N ILE A 369 2.85 -11.39 -6.99
CA ILE A 369 3.76 -10.26 -7.23
C ILE A 369 3.16 -9.42 -8.34
N PHE A 370 2.61 -8.26 -7.97
CA PHE A 370 2.18 -7.25 -8.92
C PHE A 370 3.40 -6.55 -9.51
N ILE A 371 3.41 -6.32 -10.82
CA ILE A 371 4.45 -5.58 -11.55
C ILE A 371 3.79 -4.68 -12.59
N ASP A 372 4.05 -3.36 -12.54
CA ASP A 372 3.61 -2.44 -13.59
C ASP A 372 4.22 -2.84 -14.95
N SER A 373 3.49 -2.62 -16.03
CA SER A 373 3.89 -3.01 -17.40
C SER A 373 5.07 -2.21 -17.96
N ASP A 374 5.60 -1.25 -17.21
CA ASP A 374 6.81 -0.51 -17.51
C ASP A 374 8.03 -0.96 -16.70
N LEU A 375 8.02 -2.22 -16.25
CA LEU A 375 9.17 -2.92 -15.73
C LEU A 375 9.57 -4.11 -16.62
N ILE A 376 10.83 -4.52 -16.50
CA ILE A 376 11.31 -5.84 -16.96
C ILE A 376 12.08 -6.52 -15.82
N LEU A 377 12.06 -7.85 -15.81
CA LEU A 377 12.89 -8.66 -14.94
C LEU A 377 14.20 -9.02 -15.64
N LEU A 378 15.31 -8.87 -14.94
CA LEU A 378 16.65 -9.26 -15.36
C LEU A 378 17.11 -10.55 -14.69
N ARG A 379 16.46 -10.95 -13.58
CA ARG A 379 16.70 -12.18 -12.82
C ARG A 379 15.38 -12.72 -12.27
N ASN A 380 15.35 -14.01 -12.00
CA ASN A 380 14.23 -14.66 -11.35
C ASN A 380 14.02 -14.06 -9.96
N ILE A 381 12.76 -13.82 -9.57
CA ILE A 381 12.38 -13.30 -8.24
C ILE A 381 11.33 -14.20 -7.55
N ASP A 382 11.21 -15.46 -7.95
CA ASP A 382 10.23 -16.41 -7.41
C ASP A 382 10.41 -16.61 -5.89
N ASP A 383 11.64 -16.53 -5.38
CA ASP A 383 11.90 -16.65 -3.95
C ASP A 383 11.27 -15.50 -3.13
N PHE A 384 10.95 -14.36 -3.75
CA PHE A 384 10.29 -13.25 -3.07
C PHE A 384 8.82 -13.49 -2.75
N PHE A 385 8.20 -14.56 -3.28
CA PHE A 385 6.89 -15.03 -2.81
C PHE A 385 6.93 -15.53 -1.35
N ALA A 386 8.11 -15.78 -0.77
CA ALA A 386 8.25 -16.15 0.64
C ALA A 386 7.78 -15.05 1.62
N TYR A 387 7.78 -13.79 1.19
CA TYR A 387 7.37 -12.65 2.02
C TYR A 387 5.85 -12.64 2.30
N PRO A 388 5.37 -11.87 3.29
CA PRO A 388 3.94 -11.59 3.47
C PRO A 388 3.51 -10.25 2.83
N GLN A 389 2.21 -10.08 2.57
CA GLN A 389 1.64 -8.79 2.15
C GLN A 389 1.73 -7.75 3.28
N LEU A 390 2.06 -6.48 3.10
CA LEU A 390 2.50 -5.83 1.88
C LEU A 390 4.02 -5.76 1.93
N SER A 391 4.68 -6.34 0.93
CA SER A 391 6.12 -6.21 0.74
C SER A 391 6.39 -5.47 -0.55
N ALA A 392 7.26 -4.47 -0.52
CA ALA A 392 7.51 -3.58 -1.65
C ALA A 392 8.86 -2.90 -1.54
N VAL A 393 9.29 -2.24 -2.61
CA VAL A 393 10.53 -1.45 -2.61
C VAL A 393 10.26 -0.03 -2.12
N GLY A 394 11.13 0.48 -1.26
CA GLY A 394 11.02 1.85 -0.74
C GLY A 394 11.15 2.92 -1.81
N ASN A 395 10.39 4.00 -1.65
CA ASN A 395 10.42 5.21 -2.48
C ASN A 395 10.92 6.40 -1.63
N ASP A 396 10.23 7.54 -1.71
CA ASP A 396 10.52 8.75 -0.93
C ASP A 396 9.94 8.67 0.49
N ARG A 397 10.62 9.29 1.47
CA ARG A 397 10.13 9.43 2.85
C ARG A 397 9.76 8.07 3.48
N VAL A 398 8.52 7.90 3.93
CA VAL A 398 8.01 6.70 4.61
C VAL A 398 7.32 5.71 3.65
N ARG A 399 7.41 5.96 2.35
CA ARG A 399 6.52 5.38 1.32
C ARG A 399 7.22 4.27 0.55
N PHE A 400 6.41 3.35 0.03
CA PHE A 400 6.83 2.37 -0.98
C PHE A 400 6.41 2.82 -2.38
N ASN A 401 7.08 2.27 -3.38
CA ASN A 401 6.71 2.39 -4.78
C ASN A 401 5.70 1.29 -5.16
N SER A 402 4.56 1.63 -5.78
CA SER A 402 3.51 0.65 -6.11
C SER A 402 3.69 -0.03 -7.47
N GLY A 403 4.86 0.13 -8.11
CA GLY A 403 5.21 -0.50 -9.38
C GLY A 403 5.63 -1.95 -9.25
N ILE A 404 6.04 -2.40 -8.06
CA ILE A 404 6.23 -3.82 -7.75
C ILE A 404 5.93 -4.11 -6.28
N MET A 405 5.00 -5.02 -6.02
CA MET A 405 4.49 -5.30 -4.67
C MET A 405 4.08 -6.78 -4.53
N LEU A 406 4.34 -7.37 -3.36
CA LEU A 406 3.73 -8.63 -2.95
C LEU A 406 2.39 -8.37 -2.26
N ILE A 407 1.37 -9.09 -2.70
CA ILE A 407 -0.03 -8.96 -2.26
C ILE A 407 -0.59 -10.35 -1.94
N GLU A 408 -1.50 -10.40 -0.98
CA GLU A 408 -2.30 -11.57 -0.63
C GLU A 408 -3.76 -11.23 -0.98
N PRO A 409 -4.26 -11.72 -2.13
CA PRO A 409 -5.61 -11.38 -2.61
C PRO A 409 -6.70 -11.72 -1.60
N SER A 410 -7.68 -10.84 -1.49
CA SER A 410 -8.84 -11.01 -0.62
C SER A 410 -9.99 -10.17 -1.16
N LYS A 411 -11.16 -10.81 -1.31
CA LYS A 411 -12.41 -10.10 -1.66
C LYS A 411 -12.78 -9.09 -0.59
N CYS A 412 -12.64 -9.47 0.68
CA CYS A 412 -12.89 -8.58 1.81
C CYS A 412 -11.97 -7.35 1.77
N MET A 413 -10.67 -7.54 1.50
CA MET A 413 -9.74 -6.43 1.37
C MET A 413 -10.07 -5.56 0.15
N PHE A 414 -10.44 -6.15 -0.97
CA PHE A 414 -10.91 -5.40 -2.14
C PHE A 414 -12.13 -4.52 -1.79
N GLU A 415 -13.13 -5.07 -1.12
CA GLU A 415 -14.32 -4.31 -0.69
C GLU A 415 -13.93 -3.16 0.25
N SER A 416 -13.06 -3.41 1.24
CA SER A 416 -12.54 -2.37 2.13
C SER A 416 -11.78 -1.26 1.38
N LEU A 417 -10.94 -1.62 0.41
CA LEU A 417 -10.26 -0.66 -0.45
C LEU A 417 -11.25 0.16 -1.28
N MET A 418 -12.31 -0.49 -1.77
CA MET A 418 -13.36 0.14 -2.55
C MET A 418 -14.24 1.10 -1.74
N GLU A 419 -14.44 0.86 -0.45
CA GLU A 419 -15.09 1.82 0.46
C GLU A 419 -14.17 3.00 0.79
N LYS A 420 -12.91 2.70 1.14
CA LYS A 420 -11.90 3.70 1.49
C LYS A 420 -11.54 4.63 0.34
N ARG A 421 -11.78 4.23 -0.91
CA ARG A 421 -11.45 5.03 -2.12
C ARG A 421 -12.03 6.45 -2.11
N TYR A 422 -13.12 6.67 -1.37
CA TYR A 422 -13.81 7.96 -1.26
C TYR A 422 -13.39 8.79 -0.06
N THR A 423 -12.88 8.15 0.99
CA THR A 423 -12.56 8.79 2.27
C THR A 423 -11.06 8.98 2.47
N VAL A 424 -10.23 8.10 1.90
CA VAL A 424 -8.78 8.16 2.02
C VAL A 424 -8.17 8.99 0.91
N PHE A 425 -7.50 10.08 1.30
CA PHE A 425 -6.88 11.00 0.36
C PHE A 425 -5.60 10.42 -0.24
N SER A 426 -5.51 10.37 -1.57
CA SER A 426 -4.28 10.00 -2.27
C SER A 426 -3.39 11.22 -2.50
N TYR A 427 -2.17 11.23 -1.92
CA TYR A 427 -1.25 12.37 -2.02
C TYR A 427 -0.80 12.71 -3.46
N ASN A 428 -0.93 11.78 -4.41
CA ASN A 428 -0.63 12.00 -5.83
C ASN A 428 -1.86 11.79 -6.74
N GLY A 429 -3.05 11.59 -6.16
CA GLY A 429 -4.30 11.30 -6.87
C GLY A 429 -4.35 9.93 -7.57
N GLY A 430 -3.29 9.14 -7.52
CA GLY A 430 -3.19 7.81 -8.14
C GLY A 430 -3.19 6.68 -7.11
N ASP A 431 -3.03 5.45 -7.60
CA ASP A 431 -3.00 4.22 -6.81
C ASP A 431 -1.87 4.20 -5.77
N GLN A 432 -0.64 4.61 -6.14
CA GLN A 432 0.49 4.63 -5.21
C GLN A 432 0.19 5.47 -3.98
N GLY A 433 -0.41 6.64 -4.18
CA GLY A 433 -0.73 7.54 -3.10
C GLY A 433 -1.79 6.96 -2.17
N PHE A 434 -2.83 6.38 -2.75
CA PHE A 434 -3.89 5.70 -2.02
C PHE A 434 -3.38 4.52 -1.20
N LEU A 435 -2.62 3.62 -1.83
CA LEU A 435 -2.10 2.41 -1.18
C LEU A 435 -1.14 2.73 -0.02
N ASN A 436 -0.34 3.80 -0.12
CA ASN A 436 0.55 4.24 0.96
C ASN A 436 -0.18 4.87 2.16
N GLU A 437 -1.43 5.30 1.98
CA GLU A 437 -2.28 5.77 3.07
C GLU A 437 -3.15 4.64 3.65
N VAL A 438 -3.49 3.61 2.87
CA VAL A 438 -4.20 2.43 3.38
C VAL A 438 -3.25 1.47 4.11
N PHE A 439 -2.10 1.16 3.52
CA PHE A 439 -1.07 0.26 4.07
C PHE A 439 0.09 1.10 4.61
N THR A 440 0.00 1.53 5.87
CA THR A 440 1.03 2.34 6.52
C THR A 440 2.18 1.49 7.03
N TRP A 441 1.93 0.22 7.33
CA TRP A 441 2.94 -0.76 7.75
C TRP A 441 3.22 -1.79 6.66
N TRP A 442 4.43 -1.76 6.11
CA TRP A 442 4.88 -2.57 4.97
C TRP A 442 6.33 -3.02 5.16
N HIS A 443 6.71 -4.11 4.49
CA HIS A 443 8.03 -4.73 4.61
C HIS A 443 8.92 -4.37 3.44
N ARG A 444 10.16 -3.97 3.73
CA ARG A 444 11.09 -3.50 2.70
C ARG A 444 11.71 -4.64 1.92
N TRP A 445 11.56 -4.55 0.61
CA TRP A 445 12.38 -5.25 -0.36
C TRP A 445 13.62 -4.45 -0.77
N PRO A 446 14.68 -5.15 -1.20
CA PRO A 446 15.88 -4.51 -1.74
C PRO A 446 15.57 -3.58 -2.92
N LYS A 447 16.27 -2.44 -3.01
CA LYS A 447 16.14 -1.48 -4.13
C LYS A 447 16.39 -2.09 -5.50
N ARG A 448 17.10 -3.20 -5.57
CA ARG A 448 17.44 -3.93 -6.81
C ARG A 448 16.23 -4.62 -7.45
N LEU A 449 15.14 -4.80 -6.71
CA LEU A 449 13.87 -5.32 -7.24
C LEU A 449 13.02 -4.24 -7.92
N ASN A 450 13.35 -2.97 -7.72
CA ASN A 450 12.69 -1.86 -8.40
C ASN A 450 13.69 -0.77 -8.71
N HIS A 451 14.60 -1.04 -9.65
CA HIS A 451 15.58 -0.06 -10.05
C HIS A 451 14.94 1.01 -10.93
N LEU A 452 14.56 2.14 -10.32
CA LEU A 452 14.02 3.29 -11.03
C LEU A 452 15.05 3.86 -12.01
N LYS A 453 14.69 4.02 -13.28
CA LYS A 453 15.50 4.69 -14.30
C LYS A 453 15.58 6.20 -14.02
N LEU A 454 16.42 6.57 -13.07
CA LEU A 454 16.67 7.94 -12.62
C LEU A 454 18.16 8.24 -12.64
N ARG A 455 18.53 9.36 -13.25
CA ARG A 455 19.88 9.89 -13.24
C ARG A 455 20.10 10.72 -11.96
N PRO A 456 21.10 10.41 -11.13
CA PRO A 456 21.45 11.25 -9.99
C PRO A 456 21.89 12.64 -10.47
N ARG A 457 21.50 13.70 -9.76
CA ARG A 457 21.84 15.10 -10.14
C ARG A 457 23.36 15.36 -10.22
N ASN A 458 24.16 14.60 -9.48
CA ASN A 458 25.61 14.83 -9.31
C ASN A 458 26.50 13.72 -9.91
N ALA A 459 25.96 12.77 -10.67
CA ALA A 459 26.75 11.67 -11.22
C ALA A 459 27.12 11.95 -12.70
N SER A 460 28.40 11.81 -13.02
CA SER A 460 28.96 11.88 -14.39
C SER A 460 28.52 10.70 -15.28
N ALA A 461 28.16 9.57 -14.66
CA ALA A 461 27.42 8.48 -15.27
C ALA A 461 26.58 7.78 -14.18
N PRO A 462 25.38 7.28 -14.48
CA PRO A 462 24.70 6.39 -13.55
C PRO A 462 25.53 5.09 -13.46
N GLU A 463 26.26 4.88 -12.36
CA GLU A 463 26.78 3.57 -12.01
C GLU A 463 25.57 2.70 -11.67
N ILE A 464 25.14 1.90 -12.64
CA ILE A 464 24.00 1.02 -12.44
C ILE A 464 24.57 -0.33 -11.98
N PRO A 465 24.30 -0.80 -10.75
CA PRO A 465 24.98 -1.99 -10.20
C PRO A 465 24.69 -3.25 -11.02
N GLU A 466 25.68 -4.07 -11.38
CA GLU A 466 25.47 -5.26 -12.24
C GLU A 466 24.43 -6.27 -11.70
N SER A 467 24.17 -6.26 -10.39
CA SER A 467 23.29 -7.20 -9.70
C SER A 467 21.88 -6.63 -9.43
N ARG A 468 21.15 -6.33 -10.50
CA ARG A 468 19.74 -5.92 -10.49
C ARG A 468 18.79 -7.09 -10.81
N TYR A 469 17.63 -7.09 -10.16
CA TYR A 469 16.56 -8.05 -10.43
C TYR A 469 15.52 -7.49 -11.40
N ALA A 470 15.19 -6.20 -11.29
CA ALA A 470 14.27 -5.54 -12.21
C ALA A 470 14.63 -4.08 -12.46
N VAL A 471 14.15 -3.55 -13.59
CA VAL A 471 14.32 -2.16 -14.00
C VAL A 471 12.94 -1.55 -14.21
N HIS A 472 12.72 -0.35 -13.68
CA HIS A 472 11.48 0.43 -13.85
C HIS A 472 11.71 1.66 -14.72
N PHE A 473 11.12 1.65 -15.92
CA PHE A 473 11.34 2.65 -16.95
C PHE A 473 10.50 3.91 -16.72
N LEU A 474 11.05 4.89 -16.01
CA LEU A 474 10.45 6.22 -15.90
C LEU A 474 10.68 7.07 -17.16
N GLY A 475 9.90 8.14 -17.31
CA GLY A 475 9.93 9.01 -18.50
C GLY A 475 9.33 8.33 -19.73
N PHE A 476 9.91 8.59 -20.91
CA PHE A 476 9.53 7.87 -22.13
C PHE A 476 9.93 6.40 -22.05
N LYS A 477 9.03 5.55 -22.52
CA LYS A 477 9.17 4.09 -22.47
C LYS A 477 10.05 3.61 -23.62
N PRO A 478 10.87 2.56 -23.44
CA PRO A 478 11.82 2.11 -24.45
C PRO A 478 11.18 1.79 -25.81
N TRP A 479 10.00 1.15 -25.81
CA TRP A 479 9.25 0.81 -27.02
C TRP A 479 8.72 2.03 -27.80
N THR A 480 8.77 3.23 -27.20
CA THR A 480 8.40 4.50 -27.84
C THR A 480 9.60 5.28 -28.37
N CYS A 481 10.82 4.78 -28.15
CA CYS A 481 12.06 5.37 -28.64
C CYS A 481 12.64 4.50 -29.78
N TYR A 482 13.58 5.05 -30.55
CA TYR A 482 14.41 4.25 -31.44
C TYR A 482 15.34 3.32 -30.65
N ARG A 483 15.79 2.23 -31.27
CA ARG A 483 16.77 1.31 -30.68
C ARG A 483 18.09 1.98 -30.34
N ASP A 484 18.51 2.93 -31.17
CA ASP A 484 19.86 3.48 -31.17
C ASP A 484 20.23 4.22 -29.87
N TYR A 485 19.25 4.83 -29.19
CA TYR A 485 19.46 5.56 -27.94
C TYR A 485 18.16 5.81 -27.16
N ASP A 486 18.28 6.17 -25.88
CA ASP A 486 17.15 6.55 -25.04
C ASP A 486 16.59 7.92 -25.46
N CYS A 487 15.39 7.96 -26.03
CA CYS A 487 14.80 9.21 -26.51
C CYS A 487 14.47 10.23 -25.40
N ASN A 488 14.61 9.88 -24.12
CA ASN A 488 14.60 10.84 -23.02
C ASN A 488 15.73 11.88 -23.12
N TRP A 489 16.84 11.57 -23.80
CA TRP A 489 17.92 12.54 -24.08
C TRP A 489 17.47 13.73 -24.94
N LEU A 490 16.47 13.53 -25.80
CA LEU A 490 15.98 14.57 -26.71
C LEU A 490 15.21 15.70 -26.02
N ARG A 491 14.93 15.57 -24.72
CA ARG A 491 14.13 16.52 -23.96
C ARG A 491 14.82 16.89 -22.66
N LYS A 492 15.10 18.19 -22.51
CA LYS A 492 15.74 18.74 -21.30
C LYS A 492 14.95 18.41 -20.02
N ASP A 493 13.63 18.43 -20.08
CA ASP A 493 12.74 18.11 -18.95
C ASP A 493 12.62 16.61 -18.67
N HIS A 494 13.19 15.74 -19.53
CA HIS A 494 13.21 14.28 -19.35
C HIS A 494 14.63 13.73 -19.12
N ASN A 495 15.67 14.58 -19.16
CA ASN A 495 17.06 14.16 -19.02
C ASN A 495 17.34 13.37 -17.72
N SER A 496 16.60 13.68 -16.63
CA SER A 496 16.68 12.92 -15.38
C SER A 496 16.26 11.45 -15.50
N PHE A 497 15.61 11.04 -16.59
CA PHE A 497 15.20 9.67 -16.87
C PHE A 497 16.02 9.02 -17.98
N ALA A 498 17.01 9.72 -18.55
CA ALA A 498 17.74 9.24 -19.71
C ALA A 498 18.89 8.30 -19.33
N SER A 499 18.93 7.12 -19.97
CA SER A 499 20.05 6.19 -19.85
C SER A 499 20.08 5.20 -21.02
N ASP A 500 21.09 5.32 -21.89
CA ASP A 500 21.27 4.39 -23.01
C ASP A 500 21.57 2.96 -22.54
N MET A 501 22.28 2.82 -21.41
CA MET A 501 22.56 1.51 -20.85
C MET A 501 21.29 0.80 -20.39
N VAL A 502 20.39 1.50 -19.70
CA VAL A 502 19.10 0.93 -19.27
C VAL A 502 18.19 0.68 -20.47
N HIS A 503 18.19 1.59 -21.45
CA HIS A 503 17.46 1.42 -22.70
C HIS A 503 17.87 0.15 -23.44
N ARG A 504 19.19 -0.12 -23.56
CA ARG A 504 19.71 -1.36 -24.15
C ARG A 504 19.23 -2.62 -23.44
N MET A 505 19.01 -2.59 -22.13
CA MET A 505 18.51 -3.76 -21.38
C MET A 505 17.09 -4.16 -21.83
N TRP A 506 16.23 -3.18 -22.13
CA TRP A 506 14.92 -3.50 -22.72
C TRP A 506 15.05 -4.14 -24.10
N TRP A 507 15.97 -3.64 -24.92
CA TRP A 507 16.24 -4.20 -26.23
C TRP A 507 16.80 -5.61 -26.20
N GLN A 508 17.61 -5.96 -25.20
CA GLN A 508 18.05 -7.33 -24.99
C GLN A 508 16.89 -8.29 -24.76
N VAL A 509 15.88 -7.88 -23.98
CA VAL A 509 14.64 -8.68 -23.83
C VAL A 509 13.91 -8.76 -25.16
N TYR A 510 13.77 -7.64 -25.88
CA TYR A 510 13.14 -7.55 -27.21
C TYR A 510 13.74 -8.49 -28.24
N ASP A 511 15.06 -8.51 -28.34
CA ASP A 511 15.79 -9.29 -29.34
C ASP A 511 15.60 -10.80 -29.15
N LEU A 512 15.33 -11.22 -27.90
CA LEU A 512 15.05 -12.61 -27.54
C LEU A 512 13.57 -12.98 -27.65
N MET A 513 12.66 -12.02 -27.87
CA MET A 513 11.23 -12.31 -28.03
C MET A 513 10.96 -12.96 -29.40
N PRO A 514 9.94 -13.84 -29.53
CA PRO A 514 9.45 -14.30 -30.82
C PRO A 514 9.16 -13.15 -31.81
N GLU A 515 9.47 -13.34 -33.09
CA GLU A 515 9.29 -12.31 -34.14
C GLU A 515 7.83 -11.81 -34.22
N ARG A 516 6.86 -12.70 -33.94
CA ARG A 516 5.44 -12.34 -33.84
C ARG A 516 5.19 -11.22 -32.81
N LEU A 517 5.80 -11.32 -31.63
CA LEU A 517 5.66 -10.35 -30.55
C LEU A 517 6.45 -9.07 -30.83
N GLN A 518 7.62 -9.18 -31.46
CA GLN A 518 8.42 -8.03 -31.89
C GLN A 518 7.62 -7.07 -32.79
N LYS A 519 6.74 -7.60 -33.66
CA LYS A 519 5.86 -6.82 -34.55
C LYS A 519 4.81 -5.99 -33.80
N VAL A 520 4.29 -6.50 -32.67
CA VAL A 520 3.32 -5.77 -31.82
C VAL A 520 3.95 -4.51 -31.21
N CYS A 521 5.25 -4.58 -30.95
CA CYS A 521 6.08 -3.49 -30.47
C CYS A 521 6.60 -2.55 -31.60
N GLY A 522 5.96 -2.59 -32.77
CA GLY A 522 6.26 -1.72 -33.91
C GLY A 522 6.07 -0.23 -33.60
N LEU A 523 6.76 0.61 -34.37
CA LEU A 523 6.66 2.07 -34.24
C LEU A 523 5.56 2.58 -35.18
N THR A 524 4.59 3.33 -34.65
CA THR A 524 3.55 3.93 -35.49
C THR A 524 4.07 5.19 -36.17
N LYS A 525 3.48 5.56 -37.32
CA LYS A 525 3.81 6.83 -38.01
C LYS A 525 3.72 8.06 -37.10
N VAL A 526 2.71 8.09 -36.22
CA VAL A 526 2.54 9.19 -35.25
C VAL A 526 3.67 9.21 -34.21
N LYS A 527 4.08 8.05 -33.69
CA LYS A 527 5.19 7.96 -32.72
C LYS A 527 6.51 8.35 -33.39
N ASP A 528 6.77 7.87 -34.59
CA ASP A 528 7.96 8.20 -35.38
C ASP A 528 8.08 9.71 -35.62
N GLN A 529 7.02 10.33 -36.13
CA GLN A 529 6.95 11.78 -36.35
C GLN A 529 7.23 12.56 -35.05
N LYS A 530 6.74 12.07 -33.92
CA LYS A 530 6.98 12.68 -32.60
C LYS A 530 8.44 12.61 -32.20
N ILE A 531 9.12 11.46 -32.39
CA ILE A 531 10.55 11.33 -32.12
C ILE A 531 11.36 12.25 -33.05
N GLN A 532 11.03 12.30 -34.34
CA GLN A 532 11.67 13.20 -35.31
C GLN A 532 11.47 14.68 -34.95
N GLN A 533 10.29 15.05 -34.44
CA GLN A 533 10.05 16.39 -33.92
C GLN A 533 10.95 16.69 -32.71
N TRP A 534 11.06 15.76 -31.74
CA TRP A 534 11.94 15.93 -30.59
C TRP A 534 13.41 16.05 -30.99
N ARG A 535 13.87 15.28 -31.99
CA ARG A 535 15.23 15.41 -32.55
C ARG A 535 15.49 16.81 -33.09
N ARG A 536 14.58 17.36 -33.92
CA ARG A 536 14.69 18.74 -34.43
C ARG A 536 14.68 19.78 -33.32
N MET A 537 13.87 19.58 -32.28
CA MET A 537 13.85 20.47 -31.11
C MET A 537 15.18 20.42 -30.35
N ALA A 538 15.75 19.24 -30.15
CA ALA A 538 17.03 19.04 -29.48
C ALA A 538 18.20 19.65 -30.27
N GLU A 539 18.19 19.51 -31.60
CA GLU A 539 19.13 20.15 -32.53
C GLU A 539 19.06 21.67 -32.45
N ASN A 540 17.85 22.25 -32.58
CA ASN A 540 17.65 23.69 -32.49
C ASN A 540 18.06 24.25 -31.12
N ALA A 541 17.86 23.48 -30.05
CA ALA A 541 18.28 23.83 -28.70
C ALA A 541 19.78 23.57 -28.43
N LYS A 542 20.50 22.95 -29.37
CA LYS A 542 21.91 22.53 -29.23
C LYS A 542 22.15 21.78 -27.92
N LEU A 543 21.32 20.77 -27.63
CA LEU A 543 21.47 20.00 -26.41
C LEU A 543 22.88 19.36 -26.35
N PRO A 544 23.59 19.49 -25.22
CA PRO A 544 25.02 19.18 -25.12
C PRO A 544 25.34 17.68 -25.15
N ASP A 545 24.35 16.82 -24.92
CA ASP A 545 24.48 15.36 -25.05
C ASP A 545 24.58 14.90 -26.52
N GLU A 546 24.16 15.74 -27.47
CA GLU A 546 24.23 15.52 -28.91
C GLU A 546 23.56 14.23 -29.42
N HIS A 547 22.67 13.59 -28.64
CA HIS A 547 21.96 12.36 -29.05
C HIS A 547 21.11 12.54 -30.32
N TRP A 548 20.69 13.77 -30.60
CA TRP A 548 19.98 14.13 -31.84
C TRP A 548 20.83 13.97 -33.11
N LYS A 549 22.16 13.84 -33.01
CA LYS A 549 23.07 13.57 -34.13
C LYS A 549 23.22 12.07 -34.44
N ILE A 550 22.84 11.19 -33.53
CA ILE A 550 23.01 9.73 -33.69
C ILE A 550 22.20 9.25 -34.89
N SER A 551 22.85 8.51 -35.80
CA SER A 551 22.20 7.89 -36.97
C SER A 551 21.22 6.80 -36.53
N ILE A 552 20.06 6.74 -37.18
CA ILE A 552 19.00 5.78 -36.83
C ILE A 552 19.18 4.49 -37.62
N THR A 553 19.35 3.38 -36.92
CA THR A 553 19.45 2.02 -37.49
C THR A 553 18.27 1.13 -37.09
N ASP A 554 17.38 1.61 -36.20
CA ASP A 554 16.17 0.89 -35.81
C ASP A 554 15.30 0.54 -37.04
N PRO A 555 15.08 -0.75 -37.35
CA PRO A 555 14.31 -1.17 -38.53
C PRO A 555 12.84 -0.72 -38.47
N ARG A 556 12.30 -0.44 -37.28
CA ARG A 556 10.92 0.04 -37.12
C ARG A 556 10.74 1.47 -37.63
N HIS A 557 11.82 2.24 -37.80
CA HIS A 557 11.77 3.57 -38.43
C HIS A 557 11.39 3.47 -39.92
N ILE A 558 11.79 2.38 -40.58
CA ILE A 558 11.49 2.12 -41.99
C ILE A 558 10.17 1.34 -42.11
N ASN A 559 9.98 0.34 -41.26
CA ASN A 559 8.80 -0.54 -41.26
C ASN A 559 7.78 -0.08 -40.21
N LEU A 560 7.15 1.05 -40.47
CA LEU A 560 6.14 1.61 -39.56
C LEU A 560 4.87 0.75 -39.55
N VAL A 561 4.25 0.64 -38.37
CA VAL A 561 2.94 0.00 -38.21
C VAL A 561 1.83 1.06 -38.26
N ASP A 562 0.69 0.69 -38.85
CA ASP A 562 -0.48 1.57 -38.96
C ASP A 562 -1.22 1.77 -37.63
#